data_AF-A0A942ZXJ8-F1
#
_entry.id   AF-A0A942ZXJ8-F1
#
_cell.length_a   1.000
_cell.length_b   1.000
_cell.length_c   1.000
_cell.angle_alpha   90.00
_cell.angle_beta   90.00
_cell.angle_gamma   90.00
#
_symmetry.space_group_name_H-M   'P 1'
#
loop_
_entity.id
_entity.type
_entity.pdbx_description
1 polymer ?
#
loop_
_entity_poly.entity_id
_entity_poly.type
_entity_poly.pdbx_seq_one_letter_code
_entity_poly.pdbx_strand_id
1 'polypeptide(L)'
;MKVEVNEVFPIAITEEGTVMDFVDQEWVFVIKDEKWTSYECQALQKQPLSIDFVYKYDIAIFLLTVEDVIDTSDFIFCCHDNIYDAALWKKYEQGSGAMCTLYLLDEANVVKGKRRVCLSTKMSNCISECLQVQKEHSYVEEEFACNLEGLQAAYEPFELQPLALASETF
;
A
#
# COMPACT_ATOMS: atom_id res chain seq x y z
N MET A 1 -12.58 -1.95 -5.64
CA MET A 1 -12.43 -2.30 -7.07
C MET A 1 -12.41 -3.82 -7.25
N LYS A 2 -13.11 -4.38 -8.25
CA LYS A 2 -13.25 -5.86 -8.46
C LYS A 2 -12.70 -6.27 -9.83
N VAL A 3 -11.38 -6.35 -9.95
CA VAL A 3 -10.69 -6.79 -11.17
C VAL A 3 -10.08 -8.16 -10.90
N GLU A 4 -10.14 -9.07 -11.86
CA GLU A 4 -9.59 -10.42 -11.73
C GLU A 4 -8.30 -10.62 -12.56
N VAL A 5 -7.59 -11.71 -12.27
CA VAL A 5 -6.36 -12.08 -13.00
C VAL A 5 -6.68 -12.32 -14.47
N ASN A 6 -5.81 -11.79 -15.34
CA ASN A 6 -5.92 -11.71 -16.80
C ASN A 6 -6.95 -10.70 -17.33
N GLU A 7 -7.51 -9.86 -16.48
CA GLU A 7 -8.28 -8.68 -16.91
C GLU A 7 -7.40 -7.43 -17.00
N VAL A 8 -7.80 -6.47 -17.83
CA VAL A 8 -7.14 -5.17 -17.91
C VAL A 8 -7.52 -4.36 -16.68
N PHE A 9 -6.53 -3.80 -15.99
CA PHE A 9 -6.77 -2.92 -14.86
C PHE A 9 -7.48 -1.64 -15.35
N PRO A 10 -8.56 -1.19 -14.67
CA PRO A 10 -9.49 -0.20 -15.21
C PRO A 10 -8.90 1.21 -15.26
N ILE A 11 -7.83 1.44 -14.52
CA ILE A 11 -7.06 2.68 -14.54
C ILE A 11 -5.76 2.39 -15.29
N ALA A 12 -5.47 3.19 -16.32
CA ALA A 12 -4.22 3.07 -17.06
C ALA A 12 -3.07 3.58 -16.19
N ILE A 13 -2.20 2.69 -15.73
CA ILE A 13 -0.95 3.04 -15.06
C ILE A 13 0.12 3.07 -16.15
N THR A 14 0.70 4.24 -16.42
CA THR A 14 1.61 4.43 -17.55
C THR A 14 3.06 4.11 -17.22
N GLU A 15 3.46 4.26 -15.96
CA GLU A 15 4.84 4.08 -15.51
C GLU A 15 4.98 2.78 -14.72
N GLU A 16 6.18 2.20 -14.75
CA GLU A 16 6.55 1.10 -13.85
C GLU A 16 6.71 1.62 -12.41
N GLY A 17 6.52 0.74 -11.44
CA GLY A 17 6.64 1.06 -10.02
C GLY A 17 5.36 0.82 -9.24
N THR A 18 5.24 1.53 -8.11
CA THR A 18 4.18 1.35 -7.13
C THR A 18 3.12 2.44 -7.23
N VAL A 19 1.85 2.04 -7.12
CA VAL A 19 0.72 2.95 -6.99
C VAL A 19 -0.18 2.41 -5.89
N MET A 20 -0.71 3.29 -5.04
CA MET A 20 -1.72 2.90 -4.08
C MET A 20 -2.86 3.91 -4.00
N ASP A 21 -4.02 3.43 -3.55
CA ASP A 21 -5.16 4.28 -3.23
C ASP A 21 -6.11 3.58 -2.23
N PHE A 22 -7.04 4.33 -1.66
CA PHE A 22 -8.13 3.81 -0.84
C PHE A 22 -9.46 3.93 -1.60
N VAL A 23 -9.94 2.82 -2.16
CA VAL A 23 -11.09 2.78 -3.07
C VAL A 23 -12.07 1.70 -2.64
N ASP A 24 -13.37 2.04 -2.62
CA ASP A 24 -14.45 1.13 -2.18
C ASP A 24 -14.23 0.58 -0.76
N GLN A 25 -13.69 1.40 0.16
CA GLN A 25 -13.34 1.04 1.54
C GLN A 25 -12.26 -0.05 1.66
N GLU A 26 -11.38 -0.13 0.66
CA GLU A 26 -10.30 -1.10 0.58
C GLU A 26 -9.01 -0.41 0.14
N TRP A 27 -7.90 -0.78 0.78
CA TRP A 27 -6.57 -0.40 0.34
C TRP A 27 -6.22 -1.18 -0.93
N VAL A 28 -5.86 -0.47 -1.98
CA VAL A 28 -5.44 -1.06 -3.24
C VAL A 28 -3.97 -0.75 -3.43
N PHE A 29 -3.15 -1.79 -3.49
CA PHE A 29 -1.72 -1.72 -3.79
C PHE A 29 -1.51 -2.27 -5.20
N VAL A 30 -0.78 -1.55 -6.04
CA VAL A 30 -0.50 -1.96 -7.41
C VAL A 30 1.00 -1.85 -7.67
N ILE A 31 1.59 -2.93 -8.16
CA ILE A 31 2.97 -2.93 -8.65
C ILE A 31 2.92 -3.22 -10.15
N LYS A 32 3.43 -2.30 -10.95
CA LYS A 32 3.56 -2.45 -12.39
C LYS A 32 5.02 -2.70 -12.76
N ASP A 33 5.24 -3.73 -13.55
CA ASP A 33 6.54 -4.13 -14.10
C ASP A 33 6.37 -4.54 -15.56
N GLU A 34 7.45 -4.62 -16.34
CA GLU A 34 7.45 -5.09 -17.73
C GLU A 34 6.76 -6.47 -17.83
N LYS A 35 7.12 -7.38 -16.92
CA LYS A 35 6.61 -8.74 -16.91
C LYS A 35 6.62 -9.37 -15.52
N TRP A 36 5.63 -10.23 -15.28
CA TRP A 36 5.61 -11.16 -14.16
C TRP A 36 5.71 -12.59 -14.65
N THR A 37 6.67 -13.34 -14.12
CA THR A 37 6.87 -14.75 -14.44
C THR A 37 5.74 -15.60 -13.88
N SER A 38 5.54 -16.78 -14.47
CA SER A 38 4.58 -17.76 -13.94
C SER A 38 4.93 -18.23 -12.52
N TYR A 39 6.23 -18.19 -12.16
CA TYR A 39 6.69 -18.54 -10.82
C TYR A 39 6.24 -17.48 -9.82
N GLU A 40 6.52 -16.19 -10.06
CA GLU A 40 6.09 -15.08 -9.21
C GLU A 40 4.58 -15.05 -9.02
N CYS A 41 3.81 -15.23 -10.10
CA CYS A 41 2.35 -15.26 -10.02
C CYS A 41 1.82 -16.40 -9.12
N GLN A 42 2.50 -17.56 -9.13
CA GLN A 42 2.14 -18.68 -8.26
C GLN A 42 2.62 -18.49 -6.82
N ALA A 43 3.83 -17.96 -6.66
CA ALA A 43 4.47 -17.68 -5.38
C ALA A 43 3.69 -16.61 -4.61
N LEU A 44 3.13 -15.60 -5.29
CA LEU A 44 2.28 -14.57 -4.70
C LEU A 44 1.18 -15.13 -3.81
N GLN A 45 0.59 -16.27 -4.18
CA GLN A 45 -0.51 -16.91 -3.43
C GLN A 45 -0.04 -17.80 -2.26
N LYS A 46 1.23 -18.20 -2.26
CA LYS A 46 1.76 -19.24 -1.37
C LYS A 46 2.73 -18.69 -0.34
N GLN A 47 3.53 -17.71 -0.74
CA GLN A 47 4.56 -17.13 0.11
C GLN A 47 3.97 -16.16 1.10
N PRO A 48 4.59 -15.94 2.27
CA PRO A 48 4.09 -14.96 3.22
C PRO A 48 4.03 -13.56 2.61
N LEU A 49 2.90 -12.86 2.79
CA LEU A 49 2.80 -11.43 2.50
C LEU A 49 2.96 -10.68 3.83
N SER A 50 4.01 -9.90 3.97
CA SER A 50 4.17 -8.97 5.08
C SER A 50 3.73 -7.57 4.66
N ILE A 51 2.97 -6.92 5.53
CA ILE A 51 2.58 -5.52 5.40
C ILE A 51 3.06 -4.81 6.67
N ASP A 52 3.95 -3.84 6.50
CA ASP A 52 4.41 -2.95 7.55
C ASP A 52 3.86 -1.55 7.33
N PHE A 53 3.41 -0.90 8.39
CA PHE A 53 2.95 0.48 8.34
C PHE A 53 3.90 1.39 9.11
N VAL A 54 4.50 2.34 8.40
CA VAL A 54 5.41 3.36 8.94
C VAL A 54 4.71 4.72 8.83
N TYR A 55 4.83 5.52 9.89
CA TYR A 55 4.41 6.92 9.86
C TYR A 55 5.57 7.80 10.35
N LYS A 56 6.17 8.58 9.44
CA LYS A 56 7.40 9.34 9.71
C LYS A 56 7.38 10.66 8.93
N TYR A 57 7.75 11.76 9.58
CA TYR A 57 7.70 13.11 9.00
C TYR A 57 6.32 13.47 8.42
N ASP A 58 5.26 13.02 9.09
CA ASP A 58 3.87 13.13 8.64
C ASP A 58 3.55 12.45 7.30
N ILE A 59 4.37 11.48 6.90
CA ILE A 59 4.19 10.64 5.71
C ILE A 59 3.76 9.25 6.17
N ALA A 60 2.64 8.77 5.62
CA ALA A 60 2.16 7.41 5.80
C ALA A 60 2.73 6.52 4.70
N ILE A 61 3.31 5.38 5.09
CA ILE A 61 4.06 4.50 4.20
C ILE A 61 3.65 3.07 4.51
N PHE A 62 3.23 2.35 3.47
CA PHE A 62 3.03 0.91 3.53
C PHE A 62 4.23 0.25 2.88
N LEU A 63 4.87 -0.68 3.58
CA LEU A 63 5.92 -1.52 3.02
C LEU A 63 5.35 -2.91 2.83
N LEU A 64 5.41 -3.42 1.61
CA LEU A 64 4.96 -4.77 1.29
C LEU A 64 6.15 -5.62 0.88
N THR A 65 6.21 -6.81 1.47
CA THR A 65 7.18 -7.87 1.13
C THR A 65 6.43 -9.15 0.83
N VAL A 66 6.75 -9.78 -0.28
CA VAL A 66 6.31 -11.13 -0.60
C VAL A 66 7.55 -11.94 -0.94
N GLU A 67 7.93 -12.85 -0.06
CA GLU A 67 9.14 -13.67 -0.24
C GLU A 67 9.17 -14.31 -1.64
N ASP A 68 10.32 -14.25 -2.31
CA ASP A 68 10.54 -14.71 -3.69
C ASP A 68 9.72 -14.02 -4.80
N VAL A 69 9.01 -12.92 -4.50
CA VAL A 69 8.20 -12.17 -5.49
C VAL A 69 8.45 -10.67 -5.43
N ILE A 70 8.43 -10.09 -4.23
CA ILE A 70 8.62 -8.66 -3.97
C ILE A 70 9.54 -8.56 -2.76
N ASP A 71 10.74 -7.98 -2.94
CA ASP A 71 11.67 -7.75 -1.83
C ASP A 71 11.04 -6.87 -0.76
N THR A 72 11.06 -5.55 -0.93
CA THR A 72 10.31 -4.60 -0.10
C THR A 72 9.97 -3.41 -0.97
N SER A 73 8.68 -3.23 -1.25
CA SER A 73 8.19 -2.09 -2.01
C SER A 73 7.48 -1.13 -1.06
N ASP A 74 7.80 0.15 -1.18
CA ASP A 74 7.12 1.23 -0.47
C ASP A 74 5.96 1.80 -1.28
N PHE A 75 4.89 2.11 -0.57
CA PHE A 75 3.71 2.79 -1.09
C PHE A 75 3.43 3.98 -0.20
N ILE A 76 3.55 5.17 -0.78
CA ILE A 76 3.36 6.43 -0.08
C ILE A 76 1.88 6.81 -0.15
N PHE A 77 1.31 7.17 0.99
CA PHE A 77 -0.07 7.65 1.06
C PHE A 77 -0.13 9.06 1.65
N CYS A 78 -0.77 9.96 0.90
CA CYS A 78 -1.12 11.28 1.37
C CYS A 78 -2.65 11.45 1.34
N CYS A 79 -3.23 11.63 2.52
CA CYS A 79 -4.67 11.78 2.66
C CYS A 79 -5.23 13.12 2.15
N HIS A 80 -4.35 14.05 1.73
CA HIS A 80 -4.73 15.34 1.17
C HIS A 80 -4.74 15.37 -0.36
N ASP A 81 -4.21 14.33 -1.02
CA ASP A 81 -4.17 14.24 -2.49
C ASP A 81 -5.57 14.15 -3.12
N ASN A 82 -6.54 13.64 -2.37
CA ASN A 82 -7.92 13.44 -2.81
C ASN A 82 -8.94 13.74 -1.70
N ILE A 83 -10.21 13.81 -2.11
CA ILE A 83 -11.34 13.83 -1.17
C ILE A 83 -11.75 12.39 -0.88
N TYR A 84 -11.27 11.87 0.25
CA TYR A 84 -11.63 10.54 0.73
C TYR A 84 -12.92 10.54 1.54
N ASP A 85 -13.59 9.39 1.56
CA ASP A 85 -14.77 9.19 2.40
C ASP A 85 -14.38 9.12 3.90
N ALA A 86 -15.39 9.21 4.77
CA ALA A 86 -15.17 9.11 6.21
C ALA A 86 -14.72 7.69 6.66
N ALA A 87 -14.81 6.69 5.78
CA ALA A 87 -14.39 5.33 6.09
C ALA A 87 -12.85 5.20 6.16
N LEU A 88 -12.10 6.13 5.55
CA LEU A 88 -10.64 6.22 5.71
C LEU A 88 -10.23 6.39 7.18
N TRP A 89 -11.06 7.07 7.98
CA TRP A 89 -10.82 7.35 9.41
C TRP A 89 -11.66 6.46 10.33
N LYS A 90 -12.22 5.38 9.79
CA LYS A 90 -13.11 4.51 10.55
C LYS A 90 -12.33 3.76 11.62
N LYS A 91 -12.88 3.75 12.83
CA LYS A 91 -12.48 2.80 13.87
C LYS A 91 -13.13 1.44 13.64
N TYR A 92 -12.30 0.41 13.68
CA TYR A 92 -12.68 -0.99 13.53
C TYR A 92 -12.96 -1.61 14.90
N GLU A 93 -14.04 -2.40 14.96
CA GLU A 93 -14.40 -3.20 16.12
C GLU A 93 -13.57 -4.48 16.18
N GLN A 94 -13.49 -5.09 17.36
CA GLN A 94 -12.74 -6.33 17.57
C GLN A 94 -13.19 -7.43 16.60
N GLY A 95 -12.23 -8.01 15.87
CA GLY A 95 -12.50 -9.06 14.88
C GLY A 95 -12.88 -8.53 13.49
N SER A 96 -12.84 -7.20 13.30
CA SER A 96 -12.95 -6.55 11.99
C SER A 96 -11.67 -5.78 11.64
N GLY A 97 -11.44 -5.54 10.35
CA GLY A 97 -10.29 -4.77 9.88
C GLY A 97 -10.45 -4.33 8.43
N ALA A 98 -9.50 -3.54 7.97
CA ALA A 98 -9.46 -3.02 6.60
C ALA A 98 -9.13 -4.13 5.62
N MET A 99 -9.81 -4.14 4.49
CA MET A 99 -9.43 -4.99 3.37
C MET A 99 -8.26 -4.35 2.62
N CYS A 100 -7.35 -5.19 2.14
CA CYS A 100 -6.24 -4.82 1.29
C CYS A 100 -6.19 -5.76 0.09
N THR A 101 -6.04 -5.21 -1.12
CA THR A 101 -5.73 -6.01 -2.32
C THR A 101 -4.44 -5.52 -2.97
N LEU A 102 -3.49 -6.44 -3.15
CA LEU A 102 -2.30 -6.28 -3.96
C LEU A 102 -2.57 -6.79 -5.39
N TYR A 103 -2.28 -5.97 -6.39
CA TYR A 103 -2.30 -6.30 -7.81
C TYR A 103 -0.90 -6.21 -8.41
N LEU A 104 -0.56 -7.19 -9.23
CA LEU A 104 0.66 -7.18 -10.06
C LEU A 104 0.23 -6.96 -11.51
N LEU A 105 0.69 -5.89 -12.14
CA LEU A 105 0.38 -5.54 -13.53
C LEU A 105 1.61 -5.74 -14.42
N ASP A 106 1.38 -6.21 -15.64
CA ASP A 106 2.40 -6.17 -16.70
C ASP A 106 2.41 -4.83 -17.46
N GLU A 107 3.31 -4.69 -18.44
CA GLU A 107 3.42 -3.51 -19.31
C GLU A 107 2.07 -3.13 -19.95
N ALA A 108 1.25 -4.12 -20.31
CA ALA A 108 -0.03 -3.98 -20.98
C ALA A 108 -1.18 -3.65 -20.00
N ASN A 109 -0.86 -3.36 -18.74
CA ASN A 109 -1.82 -3.06 -17.68
C ASN A 109 -2.76 -4.24 -17.39
N VAL A 110 -2.34 -5.46 -17.69
CA VAL A 110 -3.10 -6.69 -17.42
C VAL A 110 -2.71 -7.21 -16.05
N VAL A 111 -3.72 -7.58 -15.25
CA VAL A 111 -3.50 -8.16 -13.92
C VAL A 111 -2.88 -9.55 -14.07
N LYS A 112 -1.64 -9.72 -13.63
CA LYS A 112 -0.92 -11.01 -13.61
C LYS A 112 -1.04 -11.71 -12.26
N GLY A 113 -1.15 -10.94 -11.19
CA GLY A 113 -1.29 -11.43 -9.83
C GLY A 113 -2.28 -10.59 -9.05
N LYS A 114 -2.99 -11.24 -8.13
CA LYS A 114 -3.94 -10.60 -7.21
C LYS A 114 -3.92 -11.32 -5.87
N ARG A 115 -3.69 -10.62 -4.77
CA ARG A 115 -3.82 -11.18 -3.43
C ARG A 115 -4.61 -10.24 -2.54
N ARG A 116 -5.61 -10.78 -1.86
CA ARG A 116 -6.50 -10.03 -0.99
C ARG A 116 -6.40 -10.53 0.44
N VAL A 117 -6.20 -9.63 1.38
CA VAL A 117 -6.06 -9.92 2.82
C VAL A 117 -6.93 -8.96 3.64
N CYS A 118 -7.20 -9.33 4.88
CA CYS A 118 -7.90 -8.50 5.84
C CYS A 118 -6.94 -8.21 7.00
N LEU A 119 -6.59 -6.93 7.20
CA LEU A 119 -5.74 -6.52 8.31
C LEU A 119 -6.42 -6.81 9.65
N SER A 120 -5.65 -6.96 10.72
CA SER A 120 -6.24 -7.03 12.05
C SER A 120 -6.86 -5.69 12.46
N THR A 121 -7.74 -5.75 13.47
CA THR A 121 -8.30 -4.56 14.12
C THR A 121 -7.19 -3.62 14.63
N LYS A 122 -6.07 -4.16 15.11
CA LYS A 122 -4.98 -3.35 15.68
C LYS A 122 -4.29 -2.53 14.60
N MET A 123 -3.87 -3.16 13.50
CA MET A 123 -3.19 -2.46 12.42
C MET A 123 -4.13 -1.49 11.71
N SER A 124 -5.38 -1.88 11.46
CA SER A 124 -6.38 -1.01 10.83
C SER A 124 -6.63 0.26 11.64
N ASN A 125 -6.76 0.14 12.96
CA ASN A 125 -6.94 1.31 13.83
C ASN A 125 -5.66 2.17 13.92
N CYS A 126 -4.48 1.54 13.94
CA CYS A 126 -3.21 2.27 13.92
C CYS A 126 -3.08 3.16 12.67
N ILE A 127 -3.39 2.61 11.49
CA ILE A 127 -3.43 3.35 10.22
C ILE A 127 -4.43 4.50 10.33
N SER A 128 -5.69 4.21 10.68
CA SER A 128 -6.75 5.22 10.78
C SER A 128 -6.38 6.38 11.72
N GLU A 129 -5.74 6.09 12.85
CA GLU A 129 -5.35 7.11 13.83
C GLU A 129 -4.20 7.99 13.31
N CYS A 130 -3.19 7.40 12.67
CA CYS A 130 -2.10 8.17 12.06
C CYS A 130 -2.60 9.06 10.90
N LEU A 131 -3.47 8.51 10.06
CA LEU A 131 -4.06 9.25 8.97
C LEU A 131 -4.94 10.40 9.50
N GLN A 132 -5.71 10.18 10.58
CA GLN A 132 -6.49 11.28 11.19
C GLN A 132 -5.59 12.42 11.66
N VAL A 133 -4.43 12.11 12.27
CA VAL A 133 -3.42 13.11 12.63
C VAL A 133 -2.89 13.83 11.39
N GLN A 134 -2.53 13.09 10.33
CA GLN A 134 -2.09 13.68 9.05
C GLN A 134 -3.14 14.67 8.50
N LYS A 135 -4.43 14.35 8.65
CA LYS A 135 -5.52 15.19 8.16
C LYS A 135 -5.69 16.50 8.95
N GLU A 136 -5.44 16.46 10.26
CA GLU A 136 -5.56 17.60 11.16
C GLU A 136 -4.36 18.55 11.08
N HIS A 137 -3.21 18.08 10.61
CA HIS A 137 -2.02 18.91 10.40
C HIS A 137 -2.21 19.89 9.23
N SER A 138 -1.55 21.04 9.32
CA SER A 138 -1.48 21.98 8.20
C SER A 138 -0.72 21.34 7.06
N TYR A 139 -1.36 21.22 5.90
CA TYR A 139 -0.77 20.61 4.72
C TYR A 139 -0.30 21.67 3.74
N VAL A 140 0.99 21.61 3.40
CA VAL A 140 1.61 22.39 2.33
C VAL A 140 2.30 21.38 1.41
N GLU A 141 1.90 21.36 0.15
CA GLU A 141 2.34 20.35 -0.83
C GLU A 141 3.86 20.35 -1.00
N GLU A 142 4.49 21.53 -1.05
CA GLU A 142 5.93 21.66 -1.19
C GLU A 142 6.70 21.16 0.04
N GLU A 143 6.14 21.32 1.25
CA GLU A 143 6.74 20.78 2.47
C GLU A 143 6.64 19.26 2.51
N PHE A 144 5.49 18.70 2.10
CA PHE A 144 5.31 17.26 1.97
C PHE A 144 6.30 16.67 0.96
N ALA A 145 6.42 17.27 -0.23
CA ALA A 145 7.35 16.84 -1.27
C ALA A 145 8.81 16.87 -0.79
N CYS A 146 9.21 17.96 -0.12
CA CYS A 146 10.56 18.09 0.46
C CYS A 146 10.84 17.01 1.52
N ASN A 147 9.87 16.75 2.41
CA ASN A 147 10.00 15.71 3.43
C ASN A 147 10.08 14.31 2.81
N LEU A 148 9.30 14.06 1.76
CA LEU A 148 9.30 12.78 1.04
C LEU A 148 10.63 12.55 0.33
N GLU A 149 11.13 13.55 -0.41
CA GLU A 149 12.44 13.49 -1.06
C GLU A 149 13.55 13.25 -0.03
N GLY A 150 13.52 13.96 1.09
CA GLY A 150 14.47 13.77 2.18
C GLY A 150 14.41 12.37 2.81
N LEU A 151 13.22 11.79 2.92
CA LEU A 151 13.04 10.43 3.42
C LEU A 151 13.59 9.39 2.43
N GLN A 152 13.22 9.50 1.16
CA GLN A 152 13.66 8.58 0.09
C GLN A 152 15.16 8.70 -0.20
N ALA A 153 15.77 9.86 0.03
CA ALA A 153 17.22 10.02 -0.05
C ALA A 153 17.97 9.41 1.14
N ALA A 154 17.29 9.22 2.28
CA ALA A 154 17.91 8.77 3.53
C ALA A 154 17.75 7.27 3.80
N TYR A 155 16.74 6.62 3.21
CA TYR A 155 16.38 5.24 3.50
C TYR A 155 16.00 4.47 2.24
N GLU A 156 16.50 3.25 2.12
CA GLU A 156 15.91 2.23 1.27
C GLU A 156 14.64 1.66 1.92
N PRO A 157 13.66 1.12 1.16
CA PRO A 157 12.41 0.62 1.71
C PRO A 157 12.56 -0.39 2.86
N PHE A 158 13.51 -1.33 2.75
CA PHE A 158 13.76 -2.33 3.79
C PHE A 158 14.34 -1.72 5.08
N GLU A 159 15.02 -0.57 5.01
CA GLU A 159 15.57 0.13 6.17
C GLU A 159 14.49 0.82 7.00
N LEU A 160 13.30 1.01 6.43
CA LEU A 160 12.13 1.57 7.10
C LEU A 160 11.34 0.52 7.89
N GLN A 161 11.47 -0.78 7.58
CA GLN A 161 10.73 -1.85 8.27
C GLN A 161 10.94 -1.87 9.80
N PRO A 162 12.17 -1.68 10.34
CA PRO A 162 12.37 -1.59 11.79
C PRO A 162 11.67 -0.42 12.47
N LEU A 163 11.20 0.57 11.70
CA LEU A 163 10.49 1.75 12.19
C LEU A 163 8.96 1.59 12.13
N ALA A 164 8.46 0.41 11.71
CA ALA A 164 7.04 0.14 11.59
C ALA A 164 6.31 0.29 12.93
N LEU A 165 5.17 0.99 12.90
CA LEU A 165 4.26 1.13 14.03
C LEU A 165 3.38 -0.12 14.19
N ALA A 166 3.11 -0.80 13.08
CA ALA A 166 2.39 -2.06 13.04
C ALA A 166 2.88 -2.91 11.87
N SER A 167 2.93 -4.22 12.08
CA SER A 167 3.40 -5.21 11.11
C SER A 167 2.51 -6.44 11.19
N GLU A 168 2.11 -6.97 10.04
CA GLU A 168 1.33 -8.20 9.92
C GLU A 168 1.81 -9.06 8.76
N THR A 169 1.73 -10.38 8.94
CA THR A 169 2.09 -11.37 7.92
C THR A 169 0.91 -12.30 7.65
N PHE A 170 0.65 -12.58 6.37
CA PHE A 170 -0.50 -13.35 5.86
C PHE A 170 -0.07 -14.53 4.99
#